data_AF-A0A537YW71-F1
#
_entry.id   AF-A0A537YW71-F1
#
_cell.length_a   1.000
_cell.length_b   1.000
_cell.length_c   1.000
_cell.angle_alpha   90.00
_cell.angle_beta   90.00
_cell.angle_gamma   90.00
#
_symmetry.space_group_name_H-M   'P 1'
#
loop_
_entity.id
_entity.type
_entity.pdbx_description
1 polymer ?
#
loop_
_entity_poly.entity_id
_entity_poly.type
_entity_poly.pdbx_seq_one_letter_code
_entity_poly.pdbx_strand_id
1 'polypeptide(L)'
;MVTEVRIPMPSGRAGGSYQKLERKVGDYATVAVAAHLELDADGAISKAGVALTAVAPVNRKVNAAEEVLVGSQPGEAVFAEAAEVAAHAAEPRDDVRGTSDWKRNVVRVFTRRALAAAAAQAQGS
;
A
#
# COMPACT_ATOMS: atom_id res chain seq x y z
N MET A 1 11.59 -20.96 -16.38
CA MET A 1 10.26 -20.54 -16.90
C MET A 1 9.30 -20.53 -15.72
N VAL A 2 8.59 -19.42 -15.48
CA VAL A 2 7.50 -19.37 -14.49
C VAL A 2 6.24 -19.90 -15.17
N THR A 3 5.54 -20.86 -14.53
CA THR A 3 4.37 -21.55 -15.11
C THR A 3 3.05 -21.19 -14.44
N GLU A 4 3.08 -20.74 -13.19
CA GLU A 4 1.89 -20.33 -12.44
C GLU A 4 2.24 -19.33 -11.33
N VAL A 5 1.23 -18.60 -10.87
CA VAL A 5 1.26 -17.79 -9.66
C VAL A 5 0.03 -18.16 -8.83
N ARG A 6 0.25 -18.58 -7.59
CA ARG A 6 -0.83 -18.96 -6.66
C ARG A 6 -1.04 -17.83 -5.66
N ILE A 7 -2.25 -17.28 -5.64
CA ILE A 7 -2.65 -16.22 -4.71
C ILE A 7 -3.67 -16.83 -3.74
N PRO A 8 -3.35 -16.93 -2.43
CA PRO A 8 -4.30 -17.44 -1.45
C PRO A 8 -5.53 -16.54 -1.39
N MET A 9 -6.72 -17.15 -1.36
CA MET A 9 -7.96 -16.43 -1.10
C MET A 9 -8.01 -16.01 0.38
N PRO A 10 -8.45 -14.79 0.69
CA PRO A 10 -8.68 -14.38 2.08
C PRO A 10 -9.80 -15.24 2.69
N SER A 11 -9.68 -15.51 4.00
CA SER A 11 -10.63 -16.37 4.72
C SER A 11 -11.84 -15.62 5.29
N GLY A 12 -11.99 -14.33 4.98
CA GLY A 12 -13.04 -13.48 5.53
C GLY A 12 -13.12 -12.11 4.86
N ARG A 13 -13.53 -11.10 5.64
CA ARG A 13 -13.63 -9.71 5.20
C ARG A 13 -12.27 -9.18 4.77
N ALA A 14 -12.12 -8.89 3.48
CA ALA A 14 -10.86 -8.44 2.93
C ALA A 14 -11.07 -7.42 1.82
N GLY A 15 -10.09 -6.55 1.65
CA GLY A 15 -10.13 -5.51 0.64
C GLY A 15 -8.73 -5.13 0.18
N GLY A 16 -8.64 -4.73 -1.08
CA GLY A 16 -7.38 -4.37 -1.71
C GLY A 16 -7.51 -3.08 -2.49
N SER A 17 -6.42 -2.33 -2.57
CA SER A 17 -6.36 -1.11 -3.37
C SER A 17 -5.02 -0.96 -4.05
N TYR A 18 -5.02 -0.39 -5.25
CA TYR A 18 -3.81 0.00 -5.95
C TYR A 18 -3.92 1.45 -6.42
N GLN A 19 -3.14 2.32 -5.81
CA GLN A 19 -3.08 3.74 -6.15
C GLN A 19 -1.90 3.96 -7.09
N LYS A 20 -2.16 4.31 -8.36
CA LYS A 20 -1.12 4.51 -9.38
C LYS A 20 -1.13 5.94 -9.89
N LEU A 21 0.03 6.58 -9.84
CA LEU A 21 0.27 7.87 -10.49
C LEU A 21 1.11 7.62 -11.74
N GLU A 22 0.60 8.07 -12.88
CA GLU A 22 1.27 8.00 -14.18
C GLU A 22 1.08 9.32 -14.94
N ARG A 23 2.01 9.65 -15.84
CA ARG A 23 1.94 10.93 -16.60
C ARG A 23 0.87 10.89 -17.69
N LYS A 24 0.57 9.70 -18.20
CA LYS A 24 -0.46 9.42 -19.20
C LYS A 24 -0.92 7.97 -19.06
N VAL A 25 -2.09 7.66 -19.59
CA VAL A 25 -2.63 6.30 -19.59
C VAL A 25 -1.65 5.36 -20.28
N GLY A 26 -1.34 4.25 -19.61
CA GLY A 26 -0.43 3.21 -20.11
C GLY A 26 1.05 3.47 -19.83
N ASP A 27 1.42 4.60 -19.20
CA ASP A 27 2.79 4.81 -18.75
C ASP A 27 3.15 3.91 -17.56
N TYR A 28 4.45 3.72 -17.36
CA TYR A 28 4.95 3.18 -16.10
C TYR A 28 4.66 4.14 -14.95
N ALA A 29 4.45 3.60 -13.75
CA ALA A 29 4.17 4.40 -12.57
C ALA A 29 5.31 5.38 -12.26
N THR A 30 4.95 6.62 -11.92
CA THR A 30 5.82 7.56 -11.23
C THR A 30 5.97 7.16 -9.76
N VAL A 31 4.83 6.84 -9.13
CA VAL A 31 4.70 6.24 -7.79
C VAL A 31 3.46 5.37 -7.82
N ALA A 32 3.51 4.19 -7.21
CA ALA A 32 2.28 3.49 -6.85
C ALA A 32 2.41 2.77 -5.52
N VAL A 33 1.27 2.56 -4.87
CA VAL A 33 1.15 1.81 -3.63
C VAL A 33 0.04 0.77 -3.77
N ALA A 34 0.36 -0.49 -3.48
CA ALA A 34 -0.60 -1.55 -3.26
C ALA A 34 -0.86 -1.69 -1.76
N ALA A 35 -2.12 -1.80 -1.37
CA ALA A 35 -2.53 -2.13 -0.01
C ALA A 35 -3.51 -3.30 -0.03
N HIS A 36 -3.43 -4.16 0.97
CA HIS A 36 -4.36 -5.26 1.23
C HIS A 36 -4.62 -5.33 2.73
N LEU A 37 -5.87 -5.52 3.13
CA LEU A 37 -6.29 -5.71 4.51
C LEU A 37 -7.24 -6.89 4.61
N GLU A 38 -7.08 -7.70 5.65
CA GLU A 38 -8.08 -8.66 6.12
C GLU A 38 -8.49 -8.27 7.54
N LEU A 39 -9.79 -8.36 7.82
CA LEU A 39 -10.36 -8.05 9.13
C LEU A 39 -10.80 -9.33 9.84
N ASP A 40 -10.57 -9.41 11.15
CA ASP A 40 -11.14 -10.46 11.98
C ASP A 40 -12.64 -10.26 12.25
N ALA A 41 -13.24 -11.07 13.12
CA ALA A 41 -14.65 -10.98 13.49
C ALA A 41 -15.00 -9.65 14.20
N ASP A 42 -14.08 -9.13 15.01
CA ASP A 42 -14.25 -7.88 15.78
C ASP A 42 -13.95 -6.62 14.94
N GLY A 43 -13.53 -6.81 13.69
CA GLY A 43 -13.24 -5.75 12.73
C GLY A 43 -11.84 -5.18 12.81
N ALA A 44 -10.97 -5.73 13.67
CA ALA A 44 -9.57 -5.36 13.72
C ALA A 44 -8.81 -5.96 12.54
N ILE A 45 -7.71 -5.32 12.16
CA ILE A 45 -6.86 -5.77 11.04
C ILE A 45 -6.11 -7.03 11.47
N SER A 46 -6.48 -8.18 10.92
CA SER A 46 -5.84 -9.47 11.20
C SER A 46 -4.63 -9.73 10.29
N LYS A 47 -4.64 -9.12 9.09
CA LYS A 47 -3.53 -9.20 8.14
C LYS A 47 -3.46 -7.94 7.29
N ALA A 48 -2.23 -7.48 7.04
CA ALA A 48 -1.97 -6.33 6.20
C ALA A 48 -0.92 -6.65 5.13
N GLY A 49 -1.06 -6.00 3.98
CA GLY A 49 -0.08 -5.99 2.90
C GLY A 49 0.15 -4.56 2.43
N VAL A 50 1.40 -4.08 2.38
CA VAL A 50 1.76 -2.77 1.84
C VAL A 50 2.98 -2.93 0.93
N ALA A 51 2.84 -2.51 -0.34
CA ALA A 51 3.94 -2.57 -1.30
C ALA A 51 4.06 -1.31 -2.16
N LEU A 52 5.29 -0.94 -2.47
CA LEU A 52 5.67 0.24 -3.23
C LEU A 52 6.17 -0.15 -4.62
N THR A 53 5.74 0.61 -5.62
CA THR A 53 6.16 0.47 -7.02
C THR A 53 6.88 1.74 -7.48
N ALA A 54 7.97 1.58 -8.24
CA ALA A 54 8.74 2.67 -8.88
C ALA A 54 9.49 3.64 -7.95
N VAL A 55 9.53 3.37 -6.64
CA VAL A 55 10.17 4.25 -5.62
C VAL A 55 11.22 3.51 -4.79
N ALA A 56 11.83 2.48 -5.36
CA ALA A 56 12.97 1.73 -4.82
C ALA A 56 13.67 0.98 -5.99
N PRO A 57 14.89 0.45 -5.82
CA PRO A 57 15.59 -0.29 -6.88
C PRO A 57 14.80 -1.49 -7.44
N VAL A 58 13.96 -2.09 -6.60
CA VAL A 58 12.98 -3.13 -6.95
C VAL A 58 11.66 -2.81 -6.25
N ASN A 59 10.55 -3.38 -6.72
CA ASN A 59 9.27 -3.27 -6.01
C ASN A 59 9.45 -3.75 -4.56
N ARG A 60 8.97 -2.96 -3.60
CA ARG A 60 9.31 -3.13 -2.19
C ARG A 60 8.07 -3.42 -1.37
N LYS A 61 8.05 -4.58 -0.70
CA LYS A 61 7.11 -4.84 0.39
C LYS A 61 7.57 -4.11 1.65
N VAL A 62 6.66 -3.47 2.38
CA VAL A 62 6.96 -2.65 3.56
C VAL A 62 6.41 -3.34 4.81
N ASN A 63 7.11 -4.37 5.28
CA ASN A 63 6.68 -5.15 6.46
C ASN A 63 6.48 -4.25 7.71
N ALA A 64 7.33 -3.24 7.91
CA ALA A 64 7.19 -2.33 9.05
C ALA A 64 5.86 -1.54 9.03
N ALA A 65 5.33 -1.20 7.85
CA ALA A 65 4.02 -0.56 7.76
C ALA A 65 2.88 -1.57 8.01
N GLU A 66 3.06 -2.84 7.66
CA GLU A 66 2.12 -3.92 7.98
C GLU A 66 2.05 -4.19 9.48
N GLU A 67 3.20 -4.18 10.16
CA GLU A 67 3.31 -4.36 11.62
C GLU A 67 2.57 -3.27 12.40
N VAL A 68 2.59 -2.01 11.93
CA VAL A 68 1.80 -0.91 12.52
C VAL A 68 0.29 -1.18 12.42
N LEU A 69 -0.15 -1.83 11.35
CA LEU A 69 -1.56 -2.02 11.05
C LEU A 69 -2.18 -3.20 11.79
N VAL A 70 -1.46 -4.32 11.88
CA VAL A 70 -2.00 -5.57 12.45
C VAL A 70 -2.37 -5.40 13.93
N GLY A 71 -3.56 -5.87 14.30
CA GLY A 71 -4.13 -5.76 15.64
C GLY A 71 -4.85 -4.44 15.91
N SER A 72 -4.73 -3.45 15.02
CA SER A 72 -5.40 -2.16 15.16
C SER A 72 -6.78 -2.15 14.48
N GLN A 73 -7.67 -1.28 14.96
CA GLN A 73 -8.90 -0.96 14.24
C GLN A 73 -8.59 -0.07 13.02
N PRO A 74 -9.19 -0.32 11.84
CA PRO A 74 -9.03 0.53 10.67
C PRO A 74 -9.39 1.99 10.97
N GLY A 75 -8.49 2.95 10.69
CA GLY A 75 -8.75 4.36 10.95
C GLY A 75 -7.61 5.30 10.54
N GLU A 76 -7.92 6.59 10.43
CA GLU A 76 -6.98 7.61 9.94
C GLU A 76 -5.67 7.64 10.74
N ALA A 77 -5.72 7.48 12.06
CA ALA A 77 -4.53 7.54 12.91
C ALA A 77 -3.50 6.45 12.54
N VAL A 78 -3.93 5.18 12.51
CA VAL A 78 -3.05 4.05 12.17
C VAL A 78 -2.62 4.08 10.70
N PHE A 79 -3.48 4.57 9.80
CA PHE A 79 -3.13 4.73 8.39
C PHE A 79 -2.11 5.84 8.16
N ALA A 80 -2.18 6.94 8.90
CA ALA A 80 -1.19 8.01 8.85
C ALA A 80 0.18 7.52 9.36
N GLU A 81 0.20 6.76 10.45
CA GLU A 81 1.43 6.17 10.98
C GLU A 81 2.07 5.19 9.98
N ALA A 82 1.29 4.23 9.46
CA ALA A 82 1.76 3.30 8.44
C ALA A 82 2.25 4.03 7.16
N ALA A 83 1.61 5.14 6.80
CA ALA A 83 2.02 5.98 5.67
C ALA A 83 3.36 6.68 5.89
N GLU A 84 3.65 7.17 7.10
CA GLU A 84 4.98 7.71 7.43
C GLU A 84 6.05 6.63 7.34
N VAL A 85 5.79 5.43 7.88
CA VAL A 85 6.70 4.28 7.81
C VAL A 85 6.97 3.88 6.35
N ALA A 86 5.93 3.80 5.52
CA ALA A 86 6.07 3.51 4.09
C ALA A 86 6.84 4.59 3.34
N ALA A 87 6.59 5.86 3.66
CA ALA A 87 7.35 6.96 3.08
C ALA A 87 8.82 6.93 3.49
N HIS A 88 9.14 6.61 4.75
CA HIS A 88 10.52 6.46 5.21
C HIS A 88 11.22 5.29 4.50
N ALA A 89 10.52 4.17 4.31
CA ALA A 89 11.04 2.98 3.63
C ALA A 89 11.23 3.16 2.10
N ALA A 90 10.77 4.25 1.51
CA ALA A 90 10.98 4.52 0.08
C ALA A 90 12.44 4.94 -0.22
N GLU A 91 12.94 4.58 -1.40
CA GLU A 91 14.25 4.99 -1.91
C GLU A 91 14.13 5.55 -3.34
N PRO A 92 13.28 6.58 -3.57
CA PRO A 92 13.11 7.16 -4.89
C PRO A 92 14.37 7.93 -5.32
N ARG A 93 14.56 8.03 -6.63
CA ARG A 93 15.56 8.92 -7.25
C ARG A 93 14.87 10.05 -7.99
N ASP A 94 15.56 11.16 -8.12
CA ASP A 94 15.18 12.26 -9.00
C ASP A 94 15.20 11.76 -10.45
N ASP A 95 14.16 12.08 -11.21
CA ASP A 95 14.11 11.87 -12.66
C ASP A 95 13.10 12.84 -13.31
N VAL A 96 12.86 12.65 -14.62
CA VAL A 96 11.90 13.43 -15.42
C VAL A 96 10.43 13.31 -14.95
N ARG A 97 10.13 12.44 -13.99
CA ARG A 97 8.81 12.25 -13.39
C ARG A 97 8.67 12.94 -12.03
N GLY A 98 9.75 13.51 -11.49
CA GLY A 98 9.74 14.29 -10.26
C GLY A 98 10.95 14.03 -9.36
N THR A 99 11.10 14.88 -8.33
CA THR A 99 12.14 14.73 -7.30
C THR A 99 11.83 13.57 -6.36
N SER A 100 12.88 13.02 -5.77
CA SER A 100 12.83 11.98 -4.74
C SER A 100 11.96 12.39 -3.55
N ASP A 101 12.10 13.62 -3.05
CA ASP A 101 11.30 14.16 -1.95
C ASP A 101 9.81 14.23 -2.29
N TRP A 102 9.48 14.71 -3.50
CA TRP A 102 8.09 14.76 -3.94
C TRP A 102 7.51 13.35 -4.07
N LYS A 103 8.25 12.40 -4.67
CA LYS A 103 7.83 11.00 -4.77
C LYS A 103 7.61 10.37 -3.39
N ARG A 104 8.49 10.66 -2.43
CA ARG A 104 8.35 10.21 -1.03
C ARG A 104 7.07 10.75 -0.39
N ASN A 105 6.75 12.02 -0.65
CA ASN A 105 5.48 12.58 -0.20
C ASN A 105 4.26 11.94 -0.87
N VAL A 106 4.36 11.60 -2.16
CA VAL A 106 3.29 10.87 -2.86
C VAL A 106 3.11 9.47 -2.25
N VAL A 107 4.18 8.76 -1.87
CA VAL A 107 4.10 7.47 -1.16
C VAL A 107 3.28 7.60 0.12
N ARG A 108 3.56 8.62 0.95
CA ARG A 108 2.79 8.89 2.17
C ARG A 108 1.29 9.05 1.86
N VAL A 109 0.96 9.94 0.94
CA VAL A 109 -0.44 10.21 0.57
C VAL A 109 -1.13 8.98 0.00
N PHE A 110 -0.45 8.23 -0.87
CA PHE A 110 -1.00 7.06 -1.54
C PHE A 110 -1.16 5.88 -0.59
N THR A 111 -0.25 5.69 0.37
CA THR A 111 -0.38 4.64 1.39
C THR A 111 -1.64 4.86 2.21
N ARG A 112 -1.86 6.07 2.72
CA ARG A 112 -3.09 6.40 3.44
C ARG A 112 -4.35 6.17 2.59
N ARG A 113 -4.36 6.65 1.34
CA ARG A 113 -5.51 6.47 0.43
C ARG A 113 -5.79 5.00 0.11
N ALA A 114 -4.73 4.23 -0.14
CA ALA A 114 -4.83 2.81 -0.46
C ALA A 114 -5.38 2.02 0.72
N LEU A 115 -4.90 2.30 1.94
CA LEU A 115 -5.38 1.66 3.17
C LEU A 115 -6.85 2.01 3.46
N ALA A 116 -7.23 3.28 3.32
CA ALA A 116 -8.62 3.70 3.49
C ALA A 116 -9.56 3.02 2.48
N ALA A 117 -9.16 2.94 1.21
CA ALA A 117 -9.94 2.25 0.18
C ALA A 117 -10.03 0.73 0.43
N ALA A 118 -8.92 0.10 0.83
CA ALA A 118 -8.88 -1.32 1.17
C ALA A 118 -9.80 -1.63 2.38
N ALA A 119 -9.77 -0.78 3.42
CA ALA A 119 -10.63 -0.94 4.59
C ALA A 119 -12.11 -0.77 4.24
N ALA A 120 -12.46 0.24 3.44
CA ALA A 120 -13.83 0.44 2.97
C ALA A 120 -14.36 -0.77 2.20
N GLN A 121 -13.55 -1.36 1.32
CA GLN A 121 -13.91 -2.58 0.62
C GLN A 121 -14.06 -3.78 1.57
N ALA A 122 -13.13 -3.96 2.52
CA ALA A 122 -13.18 -5.06 3.50
C ALA A 122 -14.41 -4.98 4.41
N GLN A 123 -14.84 -3.76 4.78
CA GLN A 123 -16.01 -3.53 5.63
C GLN A 123 -17.35 -3.65 4.87
N GLY A 124 -17.35 -3.38 3.56
CA GLY A 124 -18.54 -3.49 2.71
C GLY A 124 -18.75 -4.87 2.07
N SER A 125 -17.83 -5.81 2.30
CA SER A 125 -17.90 -7.20 1.81
C SER A 125 -18.61 -8.13 2.78
#